data_AF-A0A349AMJ7-F1
#
_entry.id   AF-A0A349AMJ7-F1
#
_cell.length_a   1.000
_cell.length_b   1.000
_cell.length_c   1.000
_cell.angle_alpha   90.00
_cell.angle_beta   90.00
_cell.angle_gamma   90.00
#
_symmetry.space_group_name_H-M   'P 1'
#
loop_
_entity.id
_entity.type
_entity.pdbx_description
1 polymer ?
#
loop_
_entity_poly.entity_id
_entity_poly.type
_entity_poly.pdbx_seq_one_letter_code
_entity_poly.pdbx_strand_id
1 'polypeptide(L)'
;NMVIGTTGLKQDEMSRIDNLAKEQGAGVVLAPNFALGAVIMTYLSKISSKYFDYAEIIELHHHLKADAPSGTSIKTAMAIAEGREGKPAGTMPEQKDTESRGKMVSGVPIHSVRLPGILARQEVRFGTAGQTLSIIHDTTSRECYMPGV
;
A
#
# COMPACT_ATOMS: atom_id res chain seq x y z
N ASN A 1 10.57 24.62 -6.36
CA ASN A 1 9.75 23.44 -6.03
C ASN A 1 10.46 22.17 -6.50
N MET A 2 10.35 21.07 -5.78
CA MET A 2 10.98 19.78 -6.09
C MET A 2 9.99 18.64 -5.87
N VAL A 3 9.96 17.67 -6.79
CA VAL A 3 9.12 16.46 -6.70
C VAL A 3 10.03 15.24 -6.64
N ILE A 4 9.86 14.41 -5.60
CA ILE A 4 10.69 13.22 -5.34
C ILE A 4 9.82 11.97 -5.42
N GLY A 5 10.12 11.12 -6.40
CA GLY A 5 9.49 9.80 -6.60
C GLY A 5 10.20 8.62 -5.94
N THR A 6 11.38 8.86 -5.36
CA THR A 6 12.26 7.80 -4.88
C THR A 6 11.68 7.12 -3.63
N THR A 7 11.69 5.79 -3.62
CA THR A 7 11.38 4.97 -2.45
C THR A 7 12.62 4.67 -1.63
N GLY A 8 12.46 4.39 -0.34
CA GLY A 8 13.56 3.89 0.51
C GLY A 8 14.43 4.96 1.18
N LEU A 9 14.00 6.23 1.11
CA LEU A 9 14.61 7.30 1.91
C LEU A 9 14.42 7.03 3.40
N LYS A 10 15.51 7.11 4.15
CA LYS A 10 15.52 6.93 5.60
C LYS A 10 14.95 8.17 6.31
N GLN A 11 14.58 8.00 7.58
CA GLN A 11 13.96 9.06 8.37
C GLN A 11 14.86 10.29 8.54
N ASP A 12 16.16 10.09 8.70
CA ASP A 12 17.18 11.14 8.77
C ASP A 12 17.31 11.89 7.44
N GLU A 13 17.28 11.18 6.31
CA GLU A 13 17.27 11.79 4.98
C GLU A 13 16.02 12.64 4.74
N MET A 14 14.85 12.11 5.10
CA MET A 14 13.58 12.85 5.01
C MET A 14 13.59 14.10 5.89
N SER A 15 14.10 14.00 7.11
CA SER A 15 14.21 15.14 8.04
C SER A 15 15.17 16.21 7.50
N ARG A 16 16.26 15.79 6.87
CA ARG A 16 17.22 16.71 6.24
C ARG A 16 16.61 17.44 5.05
N ILE A 17 15.84 16.75 4.21
CA ILE A 17 15.12 17.35 3.08
C ILE A 17 14.10 18.38 3.58
N ASP A 18 13.32 18.04 4.62
CA ASP A 18 12.33 18.95 5.22
C ASP A 18 12.96 20.23 5.78
N ASN A 19 14.08 20.10 6.52
CA ASN A 19 14.79 21.25 7.06
C ASN A 19 15.33 22.16 5.94
N LEU A 20 16.00 21.59 4.94
CA LEU A 20 16.51 22.36 3.78
C LEU A 20 15.38 23.05 3.01
N ALA A 21 14.24 22.36 2.82
CA ALA A 21 13.08 22.93 2.15
C ALA A 21 12.55 24.17 2.89
N LYS A 22 12.46 24.09 4.22
CA LYS A 22 12.04 25.20 5.09
C LYS A 22 13.02 26.36 5.06
N GLU A 23 14.32 26.09 5.20
CA GLU A 23 15.38 27.11 5.15
C GLU A 23 15.37 27.89 3.83
N GLN A 24 15.13 27.19 2.71
CA GLN A 24 15.16 27.79 1.38
C GLN A 24 13.79 28.31 0.91
N GLY A 25 12.73 28.17 1.73
CA GLY A 25 11.37 28.55 1.34
C GLY A 25 10.85 27.80 0.10
N ALA A 26 11.30 26.56 -0.11
CA ALA A 26 10.99 25.78 -1.30
C ALA A 26 9.89 24.73 -1.02
N GLY A 27 8.91 24.60 -1.93
CA GLY A 27 7.95 23.50 -1.87
C GLY A 27 8.57 22.16 -2.28
N VAL A 28 8.39 21.12 -1.47
CA VAL A 28 8.84 19.75 -1.78
C VAL A 28 7.69 18.77 -1.65
N VAL A 29 7.49 17.94 -2.68
CA VAL A 29 6.55 16.83 -2.66
C VAL A 29 7.33 15.52 -2.71
N LEU A 30 7.15 14.68 -1.70
CA LEU A 30 7.69 13.34 -1.67
C LEU A 30 6.52 12.36 -1.90
N ALA A 31 6.43 11.84 -3.11
CA ALA A 31 5.33 10.99 -3.56
C ALA A 31 5.90 9.64 -4.00
N PRO A 32 5.88 8.63 -3.12
CA PRO A 32 6.56 7.38 -3.38
C PRO A 32 5.73 6.41 -4.25
N ASN A 33 4.64 6.91 -4.85
CA ASN A 33 3.88 6.32 -5.94
C ASN A 33 3.07 7.44 -6.62
N PHE A 34 3.26 7.63 -7.93
CA PHE A 34 2.55 8.65 -8.73
C PHE A 34 1.30 8.13 -9.44
N ALA A 35 1.01 6.83 -9.38
CA ALA A 35 -0.20 6.29 -10.00
C ALA A 35 -1.43 6.75 -9.21
N LEU A 36 -2.21 7.65 -9.79
CA LEU A 36 -3.41 8.22 -9.17
C LEU A 36 -4.35 7.14 -8.62
N GLY A 37 -4.61 6.09 -9.41
CA GLY A 37 -5.49 4.99 -9.00
C GLY A 37 -4.96 4.22 -7.79
N ALA A 38 -3.64 4.03 -7.66
CA ALA A 38 -3.04 3.38 -6.50
C ALA A 38 -3.15 4.24 -5.24
N VAL A 39 -2.98 5.57 -5.39
CA VAL A 39 -3.15 6.54 -4.29
C VAL A 39 -4.61 6.56 -3.82
N ILE A 40 -5.57 6.63 -4.75
CA ILE A 40 -7.01 6.58 -4.44
C ILE A 40 -7.38 5.27 -3.75
N MET A 41 -6.92 4.12 -4.28
CA MET A 41 -7.15 2.82 -3.65
C MET A 41 -6.64 2.80 -2.19
N THR A 42 -5.44 3.32 -1.95
CA THR A 42 -4.85 3.39 -0.60
C THR A 42 -5.71 4.26 0.33
N TYR A 43 -6.11 5.43 -0.15
CA TYR A 43 -6.96 6.36 0.61
C TYR A 43 -8.33 5.76 0.94
N LEU A 44 -9.01 5.18 -0.05
CA LEU A 44 -10.30 4.52 0.15
C LEU A 44 -10.19 3.30 1.08
N SER A 45 -9.07 2.58 1.04
CA SER A 45 -8.81 1.46 1.95
C SER A 45 -8.67 1.92 3.41
N LYS A 46 -7.99 3.04 3.65
CA LYS A 46 -7.91 3.67 4.98
C LYS A 46 -9.27 4.13 5.50
N ILE A 47 -10.12 4.68 4.63
CA ILE A 47 -11.48 5.08 5.03
C ILE A 47 -12.32 3.84 5.33
N SER A 48 -12.31 2.87 4.42
CA SER A 48 -13.12 1.66 4.53
C SER A 48 -12.75 0.85 5.77
N SER A 49 -11.47 0.78 6.14
CA SER A 49 -11.00 -0.02 7.28
C SER A 49 -11.61 0.36 8.63
N LYS A 50 -12.16 1.58 8.76
CA LYS A 50 -12.92 2.04 9.93
C LYS A 50 -14.22 1.26 10.17
N TYR A 51 -14.78 0.67 9.12
CA TYR A 51 -16.11 0.05 9.13
C TYR A 51 -16.08 -1.48 8.99
N PHE A 52 -14.90 -2.07 8.74
CA PHE A 52 -14.73 -3.50 8.53
C PHE A 52 -13.66 -4.07 9.46
N ASP A 53 -13.97 -5.14 10.18
CA ASP A 53 -13.06 -5.79 11.12
C ASP A 53 -11.99 -6.66 10.44
N TYR A 54 -12.26 -7.12 9.22
CA TYR A 54 -11.41 -8.00 8.45
C TYR A 54 -11.00 -7.34 7.14
N ALA A 55 -9.70 -7.38 6.83
CA ALA A 55 -9.15 -6.93 5.57
C ALA A 55 -7.95 -7.81 5.17
N GLU A 56 -7.80 -8.10 3.89
CA GLU A 56 -6.61 -8.74 3.32
C GLU A 56 -6.17 -7.99 2.05
N ILE A 57 -4.88 -8.03 1.74
CA ILE A 57 -4.29 -7.46 0.53
C ILE A 57 -3.77 -8.58 -0.36
N ILE A 58 -4.12 -8.54 -1.64
CA ILE A 58 -3.58 -9.44 -2.65
C ILE A 58 -2.89 -8.58 -3.71
N GLU A 59 -1.58 -8.73 -3.84
CA GLU A 59 -0.78 -8.03 -4.84
C GLU A 59 -0.20 -8.99 -5.87
N LEU A 60 -0.22 -8.58 -7.13
CA LEU A 60 0.28 -9.35 -8.25
C LEU A 60 1.23 -8.48 -9.07
N HIS A 61 2.38 -9.03 -9.43
CA HIS A 61 3.38 -8.37 -10.26
C HIS A 61 4.00 -9.34 -11.26
N HIS A 62 4.74 -8.79 -12.23
CA HIS A 62 5.56 -9.60 -13.12
C HIS A 62 6.54 -10.49 -12.33
N HIS A 63 6.83 -11.67 -12.88
CA HIS A 63 7.73 -12.66 -12.27
C HIS A 63 9.15 -12.14 -11.93
N LEU A 64 9.65 -11.12 -12.65
CA LEU A 64 10.98 -10.53 -12.42
C LEU A 64 11.05 -9.56 -11.21
N LYS A 65 9.95 -9.27 -10.52
CA LYS A 65 9.95 -8.34 -9.39
C LYS A 65 10.54 -9.03 -8.16
N ALA A 66 11.70 -8.57 -7.71
CA ALA A 66 12.49 -9.20 -6.65
C ALA A 66 11.89 -9.05 -5.24
N ASP A 67 11.29 -7.90 -4.93
CA ASP A 67 10.71 -7.61 -3.61
C ASP A 67 9.30 -8.18 -3.47
N ALA A 68 9.00 -8.73 -2.29
CA ALA A 68 7.67 -9.15 -1.87
C ALA A 68 7.51 -9.00 -0.34
N PRO A 69 6.41 -8.41 0.17
CA PRO A 69 5.37 -7.70 -0.58
C PRO A 69 5.88 -6.40 -1.21
N SER A 70 5.18 -5.91 -2.24
CA SER A 70 5.52 -4.64 -2.89
C SER A 70 5.44 -3.43 -1.94
N GLY A 71 6.22 -2.38 -2.20
CA GLY A 71 6.18 -1.14 -1.42
C GLY A 71 4.79 -0.48 -1.36
N THR A 72 3.97 -0.60 -2.42
CA THR A 72 2.58 -0.10 -2.42
C THR A 72 1.70 -0.90 -1.47
N SER A 73 1.84 -2.23 -1.45
CA SER A 73 1.07 -3.10 -0.55
C SER A 73 1.41 -2.85 0.93
N ILE A 74 2.69 -2.64 1.25
CA ILE A 74 3.13 -2.28 2.61
C ILE A 74 2.51 -0.95 3.05
N LYS A 75 2.54 0.09 2.21
CA LYS A 75 1.90 1.37 2.50
C LYS A 75 0.39 1.25 2.67
N THR A 76 -0.24 0.41 1.85
CA THR A 76 -1.68 0.17 1.95
C THR A 76 -2.03 -0.50 3.28
N ALA A 77 -1.25 -1.48 3.72
CA ALA A 77 -1.42 -2.11 5.03
C ALA A 77 -1.25 -1.11 6.18
N MET A 78 -0.22 -0.26 6.13
CA MET A 78 -0.02 0.82 7.10
C MET A 78 -1.21 1.79 7.13
N ALA A 79 -1.75 2.18 5.97
CA ALA A 79 -2.90 3.08 5.89
C ALA A 79 -4.18 2.43 6.43
N ILE A 80 -4.41 1.14 6.17
CA ILE A 80 -5.50 0.35 6.76
C ILE A 80 -5.37 0.33 8.28
N ALA A 81 -4.18 0.02 8.80
CA ALA A 81 -3.90 -0.02 10.23
C ALA A 81 -4.12 1.35 10.89
N GLU A 82 -3.67 2.43 10.25
CA GLU A 82 -3.92 3.80 10.72
C GLU A 82 -5.42 4.11 10.78
N GLY A 83 -6.18 3.76 9.74
CA GLY A 83 -7.64 3.90 9.73
C GLY A 83 -8.32 3.10 10.86
N ARG A 84 -7.68 2.03 11.33
CA ARG A 84 -8.13 1.18 12.44
C ARG A 84 -7.51 1.54 13.79
N GLU A 85 -6.84 2.68 13.91
CA GLU A 85 -6.16 3.11 15.15
C GLU A 85 -5.14 2.06 15.67
N GLY A 86 -4.49 1.35 14.74
CA GLY A 86 -3.52 0.30 15.02
C GLY A 86 -4.13 -1.07 15.34
N LYS A 87 -5.46 -1.22 15.38
CA LYS A 87 -6.10 -2.52 15.61
C LYS A 87 -5.87 -3.45 14.40
N PRO A 88 -5.42 -4.71 14.61
CA PRO A 88 -5.24 -5.66 13.51
C PRO A 88 -6.53 -5.86 12.70
N ALA A 89 -6.39 -6.05 11.39
CA ALA A 89 -7.47 -6.41 10.49
C ALA A 89 -7.51 -7.94 10.35
N GLY A 90 -8.40 -8.57 11.12
CA GLY A 90 -8.44 -10.02 11.27
C GLY A 90 -7.65 -10.52 12.46
N THR A 91 -8.32 -10.64 13.61
CA THR A 91 -7.89 -11.53 14.69
C THR A 91 -8.86 -12.71 14.70
N MET A 92 -8.38 -13.86 14.26
CA MET A 92 -9.05 -15.12 14.56
C MET A 92 -8.40 -15.72 15.81
N PRO A 93 -9.17 -16.05 16.85
CA PRO A 93 -8.61 -16.43 18.15
C PRO A 93 -7.83 -17.75 18.14
N GLU A 94 -7.95 -18.58 17.09
CA GLU A 94 -7.34 -19.92 17.02
C GLU A 94 -6.73 -20.24 15.65
N GLN A 95 -5.90 -19.36 15.09
CA GLN A 95 -5.12 -19.71 13.90
C GLN A 95 -3.78 -20.33 14.26
N LYS A 96 -3.50 -21.52 13.69
CA LYS A 96 -2.12 -21.99 13.54
C LYS A 96 -1.43 -21.06 12.55
N ASP A 97 -0.29 -20.52 12.96
CA ASP A 97 0.53 -19.70 12.09
C ASP A 97 1.05 -20.57 10.94
N THR A 98 0.67 -20.23 9.70
CA THR A 98 1.06 -20.97 8.49
C THR A 98 1.43 -19.99 7.40
N GLU A 99 2.50 -20.29 6.66
CA GLU A 99 2.97 -19.44 5.57
C GLU A 99 1.91 -19.21 4.48
N SER A 100 0.98 -20.18 4.33
CA SER A 100 -0.12 -20.10 3.37
C SER A 100 -1.15 -19.01 3.66
N ARG A 101 -1.12 -18.36 4.83
CA ARG A 101 -2.00 -17.21 5.18
C ARG A 101 -1.43 -15.87 4.74
N GLY A 102 -0.27 -15.86 4.07
CA GLY A 102 0.39 -14.64 3.63
C GLY A 102 1.19 -13.98 4.75
N LYS A 103 1.92 -12.91 4.39
CA LYS A 103 2.77 -12.19 5.33
C LYS A 103 1.96 -11.16 6.11
N MET A 104 2.06 -11.18 7.43
CA MET A 104 1.45 -10.16 8.29
C MET A 104 2.26 -8.85 8.23
N VAL A 105 1.62 -7.74 7.85
CA VAL A 105 2.22 -6.40 7.83
C VAL A 105 1.27 -5.42 8.51
N SER A 106 1.71 -4.76 9.57
CA SER A 106 0.87 -3.81 10.34
C SER A 106 -0.49 -4.40 10.79
N GLY A 107 -0.53 -5.71 11.07
CA GLY A 107 -1.77 -6.39 11.45
C GLY A 107 -2.73 -6.67 10.28
N VAL A 108 -2.28 -6.57 9.02
CA VAL A 108 -3.03 -6.90 7.81
C VAL A 108 -2.31 -8.02 7.04
N PRO A 109 -2.97 -9.14 6.69
CA PRO A 109 -2.40 -10.17 5.84
C PRO A 109 -2.17 -9.68 4.41
N ILE A 110 -0.99 -9.99 3.85
CA ILE A 110 -0.64 -9.71 2.45
C ILE A 110 -0.21 -10.97 1.71
N HIS A 111 -0.83 -11.19 0.55
CA HIS A 111 -0.50 -12.26 -0.39
C HIS A 111 0.19 -11.68 -1.62
N SER A 112 1.26 -12.31 -2.08
CA SER A 112 2.07 -11.80 -3.19
C SER A 112 2.20 -12.84 -4.30
N VAL A 113 1.73 -12.49 -5.50
CA VAL A 113 1.75 -13.36 -6.69
C VAL A 113 2.75 -12.81 -7.71
N ARG A 114 3.52 -13.71 -8.34
CA ARG A 114 4.55 -13.37 -9.33
C ARG A 114 4.34 -14.19 -10.59
N LEU A 115 3.85 -13.57 -11.66
CA LEU A 115 3.48 -14.26 -12.90
C LEU A 115 3.86 -13.45 -14.16
N PRO A 116 4.30 -14.10 -15.26
CA PRO A 116 4.36 -13.45 -16.57
C PRO A 116 2.99 -12.90 -17.00
N GLY A 117 2.97 -11.82 -17.79
CA GLY A 117 1.74 -11.19 -18.30
C GLY A 117 1.08 -10.17 -17.37
N ILE A 118 1.50 -10.08 -16.11
CA ILE A 118 1.01 -9.08 -15.16
C ILE A 118 2.05 -7.97 -15.01
N LEU A 119 1.67 -6.71 -15.19
CA LEU A 119 2.56 -5.59 -14.89
C LEU A 119 2.53 -5.29 -13.38
N ALA A 120 1.40 -4.79 -12.88
CA ALA A 120 1.11 -4.67 -11.45
C ALA A 120 -0.41 -4.62 -11.22
N ARG A 121 -0.87 -5.29 -10.16
CA ARG A 121 -2.26 -5.27 -9.69
C ARG A 121 -2.25 -5.34 -8.16
N GLN A 122 -3.21 -4.65 -7.54
CA GLN A 122 -3.48 -4.84 -6.12
C GLN A 122 -4.99 -4.85 -5.87
N GLU A 123 -5.44 -5.78 -5.04
CA GLU A 123 -6.78 -5.85 -4.47
C GLU A 123 -6.68 -5.69 -2.95
N VAL A 124 -7.50 -4.82 -2.39
CA VAL A 124 -7.80 -4.79 -0.96
C VAL A 124 -9.21 -5.32 -0.78
N ARG A 125 -9.35 -6.39 -0.01
CA ARG A 125 -10.62 -7.07 0.22
C ARG A 125 -11.01 -6.95 1.69
N PHE A 126 -12.16 -6.34 1.94
CA PHE A 126 -12.76 -6.21 3.25
C PHE A 126 -13.93 -7.19 3.41
N GLY A 127 -14.12 -7.71 4.62
CA GLY A 127 -15.18 -8.66 4.95
C GLY A 127 -15.91 -8.29 6.24
N THR A 128 -17.23 -8.51 6.24
CA THR A 128 -18.08 -8.48 7.43
C THR A 128 -19.28 -9.40 7.21
N ALA A 129 -20.14 -9.58 8.22
CA ALA A 129 -21.29 -10.47 8.12
C ALA A 129 -22.18 -10.13 6.91
N GLY A 130 -22.38 -11.09 6.01
CA GLY A 130 -23.28 -10.97 4.86
C GLY A 130 -22.77 -10.17 3.67
N GLN A 131 -21.53 -9.63 3.70
CA GLN A 131 -21.01 -8.83 2.58
C GLN A 131 -19.48 -8.76 2.52
N THR A 132 -18.98 -8.40 1.34
CA THR A 132 -17.57 -8.08 1.11
C THR A 132 -17.45 -6.82 0.27
N LEU A 133 -16.38 -6.07 0.46
CA LEU A 133 -16.01 -4.93 -0.38
C LEU A 133 -14.62 -5.17 -0.96
N SER A 134 -14.47 -5.08 -2.28
CA SER A 134 -13.17 -5.14 -2.96
C SER A 134 -12.84 -3.78 -3.58
N ILE A 135 -11.62 -3.31 -3.36
CA ILE A 135 -11.04 -2.14 -4.02
C ILE A 135 -9.85 -2.63 -4.84
N ILE A 136 -9.91 -2.45 -6.16
CA ILE A 136 -8.95 -3.02 -7.10
C ILE A 136 -8.31 -1.91 -7.91
N HIS A 137 -6.99 -1.99 -8.07
CA HIS A 137 -6.23 -1.16 -9.00
C HIS A 137 -5.37 -2.05 -9.91
N ASP A 138 -5.54 -1.87 -11.23
CA ASP A 138 -4.77 -2.53 -12.27
C ASP A 138 -3.90 -1.50 -13.00
N THR A 139 -2.59 -1.74 -13.04
CA THR A 139 -1.66 -0.96 -13.86
C THR A 139 -1.48 -1.65 -15.21
N THR A 140 -2.06 -1.07 -16.26
CA THR A 140 -1.99 -1.60 -17.63
C THR A 140 -0.78 -1.08 -18.42
N SER A 141 -0.28 0.12 -18.09
CA SER A 141 0.92 0.72 -18.68
C SER A 141 1.63 1.61 -17.65
N ARG A 142 2.94 1.83 -17.84
CA ARG A 142 3.74 2.77 -17.02
C ARG A 142 3.34 4.23 -17.24
N GLU A 143 2.55 4.53 -18.26
CA GLU A 143 1.97 5.87 -18.47
C GLU A 143 1.12 6.35 -17.28
N CYS A 144 0.57 5.44 -16.47
CA CYS A 144 -0.25 5.79 -15.31
C CYS A 144 0.48 6.62 -14.25
N TYR A 145 1.81 6.64 -14.25
CA TYR A 145 2.60 7.47 -13.33
C TYR A 145 2.70 8.92 -13.79
N MET A 146 2.57 9.20 -15.09
CA MET A 146 2.82 10.53 -15.66
C MET A 146 1.84 11.61 -15.17
N PRO A 147 0.52 11.35 -15.01
CA PRO A 147 -0.40 12.37 -14.49
C PRO A 147 -0.13 12.80 -13.04
N GLY A 148 0.62 11.98 -12.27
CA GLY A 148 0.97 12.30 -10.89
C GLY A 148 2.31 13.02 -10.73
N VAL A 149 3.15 13.01 -11.77
CA VAL A 149 4.43 13.74 -11.85
C VAL A 149 4.15 15.19 -12.20
#